data_AF-A0AA48IIB8-F1
#
_entry.id   AF-A0AA48IIB8-F1
#
_cell.length_a   1.000
_cell.length_b   1.000
_cell.length_c   1.000
_cell.angle_alpha   90.00
_cell.angle_beta   90.00
_cell.angle_gamma   90.00
#
_symmetry.space_group_name_H-M   'P 1'
#
loop_
_entity.id
_entity.type
_entity.pdbx_description
1 polymer ?
#
loop_
_entity_poly.entity_id
_entity_poly.type
_entity_poly.pdbx_seq_one_letter_code
_entity_poly.pdbx_strand_id
1 'polypeptide(L)'
;MFRIRDPKKSIEFYEKVLGMECFRKSDGPDFTNYFLGYPSGFGAKSGASKEEKGDLFTTREGVLELCHNHGTESDASFKGYASGNEEPGRGFGHICIAVDDLQAACQRFDELGVKFKKRPEEGRMRHIAFIYDPDGYWIEILSKNAGQAGA
;
A
#
# COMPACT_ATOMS: atom_id res chain seq x y z
N MET A 1 6.68 -4.66 6.20
CA MET A 1 7.33 -3.34 6.09
C MET A 1 7.92 -3.20 4.71
N PHE A 2 7.72 -2.07 4.03
CA PHE A 2 8.39 -1.73 2.77
C PHE A 2 9.40 -0.62 2.99
N ARG A 3 10.52 -0.67 2.28
CA ARG A 3 11.39 0.49 2.16
C ARG A 3 10.88 1.36 1.02
N ILE A 4 10.83 2.66 1.24
CA ILE A 4 10.30 3.61 0.27
C ILE A 4 11.34 4.68 -0.03
N ARG A 5 11.38 5.11 -1.29
CA ARG A 5 12.34 6.13 -1.74
C ARG A 5 11.94 7.52 -1.30
N ASP A 6 10.68 7.88 -1.50
CA ASP A 6 10.17 9.22 -1.23
C ASP A 6 8.90 9.14 -0.37
N PRO A 7 8.95 9.57 0.90
CA PRO A 7 7.81 9.51 1.79
C PRO A 7 6.65 10.38 1.33
N LYS A 8 6.90 11.50 0.63
CA LYS A 8 5.81 12.37 0.15
C LYS A 8 4.95 11.64 -0.86
N LYS A 9 5.59 11.02 -1.87
CA LYS A 9 4.89 10.26 -2.91
C LYS A 9 4.21 9.02 -2.34
N SER A 10 4.90 8.30 -1.45
CA SER A 10 4.38 7.07 -0.88
C SER A 10 3.17 7.34 0.02
N ILE A 11 3.29 8.27 0.97
CA ILE A 11 2.17 8.60 1.87
C ILE A 11 0.99 9.15 1.08
N GLU A 12 1.22 10.04 0.11
CA GLU A 12 0.15 10.53 -0.76
C GLU A 12 -0.54 9.41 -1.52
N PHE A 13 0.20 8.44 -2.05
CA PHE A 13 -0.38 7.27 -2.70
C PHE A 13 -1.21 6.44 -1.73
N TYR A 14 -0.67 6.03 -0.58
CA TYR A 14 -1.40 5.18 0.36
C TYR A 14 -2.61 5.89 0.99
N GLU A 15 -2.55 7.20 1.21
CA GLU A 15 -3.68 7.98 1.74
C GLU A 15 -4.71 8.33 0.65
N LYS A 16 -4.28 8.97 -0.44
CA LYS A 16 -5.20 9.44 -1.48
C LYS A 16 -5.63 8.36 -2.45
N VAL A 17 -4.77 7.41 -2.80
CA VAL A 17 -5.15 6.31 -3.72
C VAL A 17 -5.76 5.16 -2.95
N LEU A 18 -5.18 4.75 -1.82
CA LEU A 18 -5.67 3.55 -1.12
C LEU A 18 -6.56 3.85 0.08
N GLY A 19 -6.74 5.11 0.49
CA GLY A 19 -7.65 5.46 1.59
C GLY A 19 -7.16 5.02 2.96
N MET A 20 -5.86 4.73 3.10
CA MET A 20 -5.23 4.51 4.40
C MET A 20 -5.03 5.84 5.13
N GLU A 21 -4.71 5.76 6.42
CA GLU A 21 -4.29 6.90 7.22
C GLU A 21 -2.89 6.63 7.77
N CYS A 22 -1.96 7.58 7.62
CA CYS A 22 -0.72 7.55 8.39
C CYS A 22 -1.00 8.00 9.82
N PHE A 23 -1.16 7.07 10.75
CA PHE A 23 -1.49 7.36 12.15
C PHE A 23 -0.26 7.44 13.08
N ARG A 24 0.92 6.99 12.65
CA ARG A 24 2.16 7.11 13.44
C ARG A 24 3.37 7.41 12.57
N LYS A 25 4.26 8.24 13.10
CA LYS A 25 5.60 8.50 12.58
C LYS A 25 6.62 8.23 13.69
N SER A 26 7.71 7.55 13.36
CA SER A 26 8.82 7.29 14.27
C SER A 26 10.12 7.73 13.59
N ASP A 27 10.72 8.80 14.10
CA ASP A 27 11.96 9.35 13.57
C ASP A 27 13.17 8.68 14.25
N GLY A 28 14.07 8.15 13.43
CA GLY A 28 15.42 7.71 13.81
C GLY A 28 16.48 8.64 13.24
N PRO A 29 17.78 8.38 13.53
CA PRO A 29 18.87 9.23 13.06
C PRO A 29 19.04 9.20 11.53
N ASP A 30 18.92 8.03 10.91
CA ASP A 30 19.18 7.83 9.47
C ASP A 30 17.94 7.36 8.68
N PHE A 31 16.84 7.13 9.38
CA PHE A 31 15.59 6.65 8.79
C PHE A 31 14.37 7.16 9.56
N THR A 32 13.23 7.17 8.87
CA THR A 32 11.92 7.45 9.47
C THR A 32 10.96 6.33 9.09
N ASN A 33 10.23 5.79 10.07
CA ASN A 33 9.15 4.84 9.84
C ASN A 33 7.78 5.54 9.91
N TYR A 34 6.94 5.25 8.93
CA TYR A 34 5.55 5.70 8.85
C TYR A 34 4.65 4.48 8.95
N PHE A 35 3.65 4.52 9.82
CA PHE A 35 2.72 3.42 10.00
C PHE A 35 1.35 3.83 9.48
N LEU A 36 0.89 3.05 8.50
CA LEU A 36 -0.35 3.29 7.78
C LEU A 36 -1.28 2.10 7.93
N GLY A 37 -2.57 2.36 7.76
CA GLY A 37 -3.58 1.33 7.69
C GLY A 37 -4.97 1.94 7.60
N TYR A 38 -5.98 1.10 7.38
CA TYR A 38 -7.36 1.58 7.29
C TYR A 38 -7.89 2.04 8.65
N PRO A 39 -8.57 3.20 8.75
CA PRO A 39 -9.15 3.67 10.01
C PRO A 39 -10.13 2.67 10.65
N SER A 40 -10.84 1.89 9.84
CA SER A 40 -11.76 0.83 10.28
C SER A 40 -11.08 -0.24 11.14
N GLY A 41 -9.77 -0.46 10.97
CA GLY A 41 -9.01 -1.41 11.79
C GLY A 41 -8.86 -1.02 13.26
N PHE A 42 -9.23 0.22 13.63
CA PHE A 42 -9.34 0.65 15.04
C PHE A 42 -10.73 0.40 15.64
N GLY A 43 -11.68 -0.17 14.88
CA GLY A 43 -13.04 -0.45 15.36
C GLY A 43 -13.75 0.79 15.91
N ALA A 44 -14.20 0.72 17.17
CA ALA A 44 -14.85 1.84 17.86
C ALA A 44 -13.96 3.09 18.01
N LYS A 45 -12.64 2.94 17.82
CA LYS A 45 -11.65 4.03 17.85
C LYS A 45 -11.26 4.53 16.46
N SER A 46 -12.01 4.18 15.41
CA SER A 46 -11.79 4.69 14.05
C SER A 46 -11.83 6.23 13.95
N GLY A 47 -12.64 6.89 14.79
CA GLY A 47 -12.71 8.35 14.90
C GLY A 47 -11.78 8.97 15.95
N ALA A 48 -10.89 8.20 16.57
CA ALA A 48 -9.93 8.72 17.56
C ALA A 48 -8.89 9.65 16.92
N SER A 49 -8.19 10.44 17.74
CA SER A 49 -7.14 11.32 17.25
C SER A 49 -5.98 10.52 16.65
N LYS A 50 -5.14 11.21 15.87
CA LYS A 50 -3.95 10.60 15.28
C LYS A 50 -2.98 10.11 16.36
N GLU A 51 -2.83 10.86 17.45
CA GLU A 51 -2.00 10.49 18.60
C GLU A 51 -2.52 9.23 19.29
N GLU A 52 -3.83 9.16 19.58
CA GLU A 52 -4.44 7.98 20.20
C GLU A 52 -4.28 6.74 19.31
N LYS A 53 -4.54 6.87 18.00
CA LYS A 53 -4.29 5.80 17.02
C LYS A 53 -2.82 5.40 16.96
N GLY A 54 -1.93 6.39 17.08
CA GLY A 54 -0.50 6.21 17.09
C GLY A 54 0.02 5.43 18.31
N ASP A 55 -0.64 5.53 19.46
CA ASP A 55 -0.33 4.73 20.65
C ASP A 55 -0.88 3.31 20.56
N LEU A 56 -1.98 3.12 19.84
CA LEU A 56 -2.65 1.83 19.63
C LEU A 56 -2.15 1.06 18.40
N PHE A 57 -1.10 1.53 17.72
CA PHE A 57 -0.69 0.96 16.45
C PHE A 57 -0.30 -0.53 16.53
N THR A 58 0.19 -0.99 17.68
CA THR A 58 0.56 -2.39 17.94
C THR A 58 -0.63 -3.27 18.33
N THR A 59 -1.79 -2.68 18.63
CA THR A 59 -2.98 -3.40 19.09
C THR A 59 -4.03 -3.55 18.00
N ARG A 60 -3.65 -3.34 16.74
CA ARG A 60 -4.52 -3.48 15.57
C ARG A 60 -3.88 -4.36 14.51
N GLU A 61 -4.70 -4.87 13.61
CA GLU A 61 -4.25 -5.62 12.45
C GLU A 61 -4.12 -4.72 11.20
N GLY A 62 -3.46 -5.25 10.17
CA GLY A 62 -3.37 -4.60 8.86
C GLY A 62 -2.58 -3.29 8.90
N VAL A 63 -1.43 -3.28 9.58
CA VAL A 63 -0.51 -2.15 9.59
C VAL A 63 0.54 -2.33 8.49
N LEU A 64 0.65 -1.34 7.62
CA LEU A 64 1.75 -1.21 6.68
C LEU A 64 2.77 -0.22 7.26
N GLU A 65 3.92 -0.74 7.65
CA GLU A 65 5.08 0.08 7.97
C GLU A 65 5.85 0.42 6.69
N LEU A 66 6.09 1.71 6.46
CA LEU A 66 6.95 2.23 5.41
C LEU A 66 8.21 2.84 6.04
N CYS A 67 9.38 2.39 5.61
CA CYS A 67 10.67 2.84 6.10
C CYS A 67 11.35 3.70 5.03
N HIS A 68 11.56 4.98 5.36
CA HIS A 68 12.31 5.90 4.52
C HIS A 68 13.72 6.04 5.07
N ASN A 69 14.72 5.55 4.34
CA ASN A 69 16.13 5.88 4.63
C ASN A 69 16.43 7.27 4.06
N HIS A 70 16.92 8.17 4.90
CA HIS A 70 17.06 9.59 4.55
C HIS A 70 18.01 9.79 3.36
N GLY A 71 17.64 10.68 2.44
CA GLY A 71 18.44 11.03 1.26
C GLY A 71 18.15 10.19 0.01
N THR A 72 17.43 9.06 0.13
CA THR A 72 17.09 8.23 -1.04
C THR A 72 16.18 8.93 -2.06
N GLU A 73 15.40 9.92 -1.62
CA GLU A 73 14.53 10.76 -2.44
C GLU A 73 15.32 11.72 -3.36
N SER A 74 16.53 12.11 -2.96
CA SER A 74 17.36 13.10 -3.65
C SER A 74 18.62 12.50 -4.27
N ASP A 75 18.99 11.27 -3.93
CA ASP A 75 20.09 10.55 -4.56
C ASP A 75 19.74 10.13 -6.00
N ALA A 76 20.41 10.75 -6.97
CA ALA A 76 20.27 10.43 -8.39
C ALA A 76 20.90 9.08 -8.79
N SER A 77 21.84 8.57 -7.99
CA SER A 77 22.49 7.27 -8.20
C SER A 77 21.63 6.11 -7.67
N PHE A 78 20.74 6.39 -6.71
CA PHE A 78 19.85 5.39 -6.14
C PHE A 78 18.86 4.86 -7.18
N LYS A 79 18.96 3.56 -7.47
CA LYS A 79 18.16 2.87 -8.50
C LYS A 79 16.74 2.52 -8.05
N GLY A 80 16.42 2.73 -6.78
CA GLY A 80 15.17 2.29 -6.16
C GLY A 80 15.36 0.99 -5.38
N TYR A 81 14.32 0.62 -4.63
CA TYR A 81 14.30 -0.64 -3.89
C TYR A 81 13.88 -1.80 -4.80
N ALA A 82 14.37 -3.00 -4.49
CA ALA A 82 13.90 -4.21 -5.14
C ALA A 82 12.48 -4.54 -4.66
N SER A 83 11.55 -4.71 -5.61
CA SER A 83 10.17 -5.09 -5.31
C SER A 83 9.99 -6.57 -4.94
N GLY A 84 11.00 -7.40 -5.19
CA GLY A 84 10.93 -8.85 -4.97
C GLY A 84 10.31 -9.65 -6.12
N ASN A 85 9.89 -9.00 -7.21
CA ASN A 85 9.23 -9.64 -8.36
C ASN A 85 10.15 -9.86 -9.58
N GLU A 86 11.39 -9.39 -9.52
CA GLU A 86 12.38 -9.42 -10.62
C GLU A 86 13.70 -10.04 -10.15
N GLU A 87 14.54 -10.49 -11.09
CA GLU A 87 15.87 -11.04 -10.82
C GLU A 87 16.96 -9.94 -10.87
N PRO A 88 18.10 -10.09 -10.15
CA PRO A 88 18.35 -11.08 -9.10
C PRO A 88 17.75 -10.57 -7.78
N GLY A 89 16.74 -11.26 -7.24
CA GLY A 89 16.10 -10.78 -6.02
C GLY A 89 14.64 -11.19 -5.81
N ARG A 90 14.20 -12.27 -6.45
CA ARG A 90 12.85 -12.78 -6.21
C ARG A 90 12.66 -13.24 -4.78
N GLY A 91 11.54 -12.87 -4.18
CA GLY A 91 11.20 -13.24 -2.81
C GLY A 91 9.82 -12.71 -2.40
N PHE A 92 9.76 -11.45 -1.96
CA PHE A 92 8.48 -10.80 -1.67
C PHE A 92 7.64 -10.66 -2.95
N GLY A 93 6.33 -10.95 -2.86
CA GLY A 93 5.41 -10.84 -3.99
C GLY A 93 4.65 -9.52 -3.99
N HIS A 94 3.65 -9.41 -3.10
CA HIS A 94 2.74 -8.27 -3.03
C HIS A 94 2.01 -8.24 -1.69
N ILE A 95 1.36 -7.12 -1.40
CA ILE A 95 0.26 -7.05 -0.42
C ILE A 95 -1.07 -7.18 -1.15
N CYS A 96 -2.12 -7.61 -0.46
CA CYS A 96 -3.46 -7.73 -1.02
C CYS A 96 -4.44 -6.84 -0.26
N ILE A 97 -5.29 -6.13 -1.01
CA ILE A 97 -6.35 -5.28 -0.49
C ILE A 97 -7.69 -5.79 -1.04
N ALA A 98 -8.55 -6.21 -0.13
CA ALA A 98 -9.91 -6.62 -0.47
C ALA A 98 -10.83 -5.40 -0.59
N VAL A 99 -11.55 -5.31 -1.70
CA VAL A 99 -12.50 -4.23 -2.02
C VAL A 99 -13.90 -4.76 -2.26
N ASP A 100 -14.92 -3.94 -1.99
CA ASP A 100 -16.32 -4.30 -2.23
C ASP A 100 -16.63 -4.38 -3.73
N ASP A 101 -16.15 -3.40 -4.51
CA ASP A 101 -16.34 -3.32 -5.95
C ASP A 101 -14.99 -3.11 -6.65
N LEU A 102 -14.54 -4.14 -7.38
CA LEU A 102 -13.27 -4.11 -8.12
C LEU A 102 -13.32 -3.15 -9.30
N GLN A 103 -14.46 -3.02 -9.99
CA GLN A 103 -14.59 -2.15 -11.15
C GLN A 103 -14.55 -0.68 -10.71
N ALA A 104 -15.29 -0.33 -9.66
CA ALA A 104 -15.27 1.02 -9.09
C ALA A 104 -13.86 1.38 -8.57
N ALA A 105 -13.17 0.43 -7.92
CA ALA A 105 -11.79 0.63 -7.50
C ALA A 105 -10.86 0.89 -8.70
N CYS A 106 -10.96 0.10 -9.77
CA CYS A 106 -10.14 0.29 -10.97
C CYS A 106 -10.43 1.61 -11.68
N GLN A 107 -11.70 2.01 -11.80
CA GLN A 107 -12.08 3.31 -12.37
C GLN A 107 -11.44 4.46 -11.58
N ARG A 108 -11.52 4.41 -10.25
CA ARG A 108 -10.90 5.42 -9.39
C ARG A 108 -9.38 5.45 -9.56
N PHE A 109 -8.74 4.31 -9.74
CA PHE A 109 -7.30 4.23 -10.02
C PHE A 109 -6.95 4.84 -11.37
N ASP A 110 -7.79 4.67 -12.39
CA ASP A 110 -7.62 5.32 -13.69
C ASP A 110 -7.75 6.85 -13.59
N GLU A 111 -8.76 7.35 -12.87
CA GLU A 111 -8.97 8.79 -12.64
C GLU A 111 -7.78 9.44 -11.89
N LEU A 112 -7.13 8.68 -11.01
CA LEU A 112 -5.95 9.11 -10.25
C LEU A 112 -4.63 8.82 -10.97
N GLY A 113 -4.65 8.28 -12.19
CA GLY A 113 -3.45 8.02 -12.98
C GLY A 113 -2.54 6.92 -12.43
N VAL A 114 -3.09 5.95 -11.71
CA VAL A 114 -2.35 4.84 -11.11
C VAL A 114 -1.88 3.87 -12.19
N LYS A 115 -0.64 3.40 -12.06
CA LYS A 115 -0.08 2.40 -12.99
C LYS A 115 -0.54 0.99 -12.63
N PHE A 116 -1.14 0.30 -13.60
CA PHE A 116 -1.50 -1.11 -13.47
C PHE A 116 -0.34 -2.04 -13.88
N LYS A 117 -0.17 -3.12 -13.12
CA LYS A 117 0.63 -4.30 -13.49
C LYS A 117 -0.20 -5.31 -14.28
N LYS A 118 -1.48 -5.43 -13.92
CA LYS A 118 -2.48 -6.32 -14.53
C LYS A 118 -3.88 -5.74 -14.28
N ARG A 119 -4.71 -5.64 -15.31
CA ARG A 119 -6.13 -5.32 -15.17
C ARG A 119 -7.02 -6.57 -15.00
N PRO A 120 -8.25 -6.45 -14.49
CA PRO A 120 -9.17 -7.59 -14.36
C PRO A 120 -9.41 -8.33 -15.68
N GLU A 121 -9.54 -7.61 -16.79
CA GLU A 121 -9.76 -8.14 -18.13
C GLU A 121 -8.53 -8.82 -18.74
N GLU A 122 -7.35 -8.61 -18.17
CA GLU A 122 -6.10 -9.20 -18.63
C GLU A 122 -5.88 -10.58 -17.99
N GLY A 123 -5.87 -11.62 -18.82
CA GLY A 123 -5.66 -13.00 -18.38
C GLY A 123 -6.95 -13.73 -17.97
N ARG A 124 -6.79 -14.85 -17.26
CA ARG A 124 -7.92 -15.74 -16.90
C ARG A 124 -8.63 -15.35 -15.60
N MET A 125 -7.90 -14.76 -14.65
CA MET A 125 -8.44 -14.37 -13.35
C MET A 125 -9.04 -12.96 -13.44
N ARG A 126 -10.36 -12.89 -13.58
CA ARG A 126 -11.13 -11.65 -13.76
C ARG A 126 -11.57 -10.96 -12.47
N HIS A 127 -11.35 -11.58 -11.33
CA HIS A 127 -11.74 -11.06 -10.01
C HIS A 127 -10.58 -10.37 -9.26
N ILE A 128 -9.46 -10.13 -9.95
CA ILE A 128 -8.27 -9.47 -9.41
C ILE A 128 -7.64 -8.47 -10.38
N ALA A 129 -7.13 -7.38 -9.84
CA ALA A 129 -6.19 -6.47 -10.49
C ALA A 129 -4.88 -6.40 -9.70
N PHE A 130 -3.81 -5.94 -10.36
CA PHE A 130 -2.58 -5.54 -9.69
C PHE A 130 -2.21 -4.13 -10.10
N ILE A 131 -1.90 -3.29 -9.11
CA ILE A 131 -1.36 -1.94 -9.30
C ILE A 131 0.06 -1.86 -8.76
N TYR A 132 0.78 -0.82 -9.16
CA TYR A 132 2.07 -0.45 -8.60
C TYR A 132 1.93 0.71 -7.61
N ASP A 133 2.68 0.63 -6.51
CA ASP A 133 2.97 1.80 -5.70
C ASP A 133 4.13 2.65 -6.32
N PRO A 134 4.49 3.81 -5.73
CA PRO A 134 5.54 4.67 -6.27
C PRO A 134 6.94 4.04 -6.36
N ASP A 135 7.22 3.02 -5.55
CA ASP A 135 8.49 2.28 -5.52
C ASP A 135 8.43 1.00 -6.38
N GLY A 136 7.29 0.71 -7.01
CA GLY A 136 7.10 -0.43 -7.89
C GLY A 136 6.75 -1.74 -7.18
N TYR A 137 6.38 -1.68 -5.89
CA TYR A 137 5.77 -2.83 -5.22
C TYR A 137 4.41 -3.14 -5.84
N TRP A 138 4.11 -4.43 -5.93
CA TRP A 138 2.82 -4.88 -6.43
C TRP A 138 1.79 -4.88 -5.31
N ILE A 139 0.59 -4.43 -5.63
CA ILE A 139 -0.56 -4.45 -4.73
C ILE A 139 -1.70 -5.15 -5.47
N GLU A 140 -2.11 -6.31 -4.95
CA GLU A 140 -3.28 -7.03 -5.43
C GLU A 140 -4.55 -6.35 -4.94
N ILE A 141 -5.50 -6.15 -5.85
CA ILE A 141 -6.84 -5.64 -5.56
C ILE A 141 -7.81 -6.78 -5.84
N LEU A 142 -8.41 -7.30 -4.78
CA LEU A 142 -9.24 -8.49 -4.80
C LEU A 142 -10.69 -8.11 -4.46
N SER A 143 -11.65 -8.58 -5.25
CA SER A 143 -13.06 -8.45 -4.85
C SER A 143 -13.36 -9.37 -3.67
N LYS A 144 -14.01 -8.86 -2.62
CA LYS A 144 -14.43 -9.67 -1.45
C LYS A 144 -15.28 -10.89 -1.83
N ASN A 145 -16.02 -10.81 -2.95
CA ASN A 145 -16.92 -11.88 -3.40
C ASN A 145 -16.27 -12.86 -4.38
N ALA A 146 -14.95 -12.75 -4.62
CA ALA A 146 -14.22 -13.57 -5.59
C ALA A 146 -14.36 -15.09 -5.37
N GLY A 147 -14.62 -15.54 -4.13
CA GLY A 147 -14.85 -16.94 -3.78
C GLY A 147 -16.30 -17.44 -3.86
N GLN A 148 -17.28 -16.55 -4.08
CA GLN A 148 -18.71 -16.91 -4.11
C GLN A 148 -19.27 -17.07 -5.53
N ALA A 149 -18.54 -16.63 -6.56
CA ALA A 149 -18.98 -16.72 -7.95
C ALA A 149 -18.79 -18.13 -8.58
N GLY A 150 -18.69 -19.18 -7.76
CA GLY A 150 -18.39 -20.55 -8.22
C GLY A 150 -18.64 -21.65 -7.19
N ALA A 151 -19.55 -21.44 -6.23
CA ALA A 151 -20.08 -22.48 -5.35
C ALA A 151 -21.60 -22.62 -5.56
#